data_AF-A0A662H1H3-F1
#
_entry.id   AF-A0A662H1H3-F1
#
_cell.length_a   1.000
_cell.length_b   1.000
_cell.length_c   1.000
_cell.angle_alpha   90.00
_cell.angle_beta   90.00
_cell.angle_gamma   90.00
#
_symmetry.space_group_name_H-M   'P 1'
#
loop_
_entity.id
_entity.type
_entity.pdbx_description
1 polymer ?
#
loop_
_entity_poly.entity_id
_entity_poly.type
_entity_poly.pdbx_seq_one_letter_code
_entity_poly.pdbx_strand_id
1 'polypeptide(L)' 'MSTTIQVSRKTLQLLTILKERLSAKSYDELLRRIALEKLNAPISMFGSNPKLSAFKEEEEAE' A
#
# COMPACT_ATOMS: atom_id res chain seq x y z
N MET A 1 5.88 16.08 1.04
CA MET A 1 5.91 16.61 2.41
C MET A 1 5.98 15.45 3.38
N SER A 2 6.85 15.49 4.38
CA SER A 2 6.89 14.48 5.44
C SER A 2 5.93 14.87 6.57
N THR A 3 5.21 13.89 7.09
CA THR A 3 4.37 14.06 8.28
C THR A 3 4.94 13.21 9.40
N THR A 4 4.96 13.74 10.62
CA THR A 4 5.48 13.01 11.80
C THR A 4 4.32 12.41 12.58
N ILE A 5 4.41 11.12 12.87
CA ILE A 5 3.47 10.42 13.75
C ILE A 5 4.20 10.14 15.06
N GLN A 6 3.65 10.61 16.17
CA GLN A 6 4.16 10.28 17.50
C GLN A 6 3.57 8.95 17.97
N VAL A 7 4.44 8.04 18.40
CA VAL A 7 4.05 6.71 18.89
C VAL A 7 4.76 6.41 20.21
N SER A 8 4.19 5.52 21.01
CA SER A 8 4.84 5.03 22.22
C SER A 8 6.08 4.18 21.89
N ARG A 9 7.02 4.06 22.84
CA ARG A 9 8.20 3.18 22.66
C ARG A 9 7.82 1.73 22.41
N LYS A 10 6.78 1.24 23.10
CA LYS A 10 6.26 -0.13 22.93
C LYS A 10 5.75 -0.35 21.51
N THR A 11 5.04 0.63 20.96
CA THR A 11 4.55 0.60 19.58
C THR A 11 5.70 0.58 18.58
N LEU A 12 6.74 1.41 18.81
CA LEU A 12 7.92 1.43 17.94
C LEU A 12 8.62 0.07 17.92
N GLN A 13 8.79 -0.59 19.06
CA GLN A 13 9.38 -1.93 19.14
C GLN A 13 8.58 -2.96 18.33
N LEU A 14 7.24 -2.94 18.44
CA LEU A 14 6.37 -3.82 17.65
C LEU A 14 6.50 -3.54 16.15
N LEU A 15 6.55 -2.27 15.74
CA LEU A 15 6.74 -1.88 14.34
C LEU A 15 8.10 -2.33 13.79
N THR A 16 9.17 -2.29 14.59
CA THR A 16 10.49 -2.79 14.19
C THR A 16 10.45 -4.29 13.90
N ILE A 17 9.87 -5.07 14.82
CA ILE A 17 9.72 -6.53 14.65
C ILE A 17 8.87 -6.86 13.42
N LEU A 18 7.77 -6.14 13.21
CA LEU A 18 6.90 -6.29 12.04
C LEU A 18 7.62 -5.94 10.74
N LYS A 19 8.42 -4.85 10.75
CA LYS A 19 9.20 -4.42 9.59
C LYS A 19 10.19 -5.50 9.15
N GLU A 20 10.87 -6.14 10.10
CA GLU A 20 11.79 -7.25 9.83
C GLU A 20 11.06 -8.47 9.28
N ARG A 21 9.97 -8.90 9.93
CA ARG A 21 9.17 -10.06 9.49
C ARG A 21 8.61 -9.93 8.09
N LEU A 22 8.14 -8.73 7.75
CA LEU A 22 7.55 -8.45 6.42
C LEU A 22 8.56 -7.91 5.42
N SER A 23 9.85 -7.81 5.81
CA SER A 23 10.94 -7.30 4.98
C SER A 23 10.60 -5.96 4.29
N ALA A 24 9.92 -5.08 5.04
CA ALA A 24 9.52 -3.77 4.52
C ALA A 24 10.68 -2.78 4.56
N LYS A 25 10.84 -1.96 3.52
CA LYS A 25 11.98 -1.02 3.40
C LYS A 25 11.82 0.16 4.37
N SER A 26 10.57 0.60 4.61
CA SER A 26 10.25 1.71 5.51
C SER A 26 9.02 1.42 6.37
N TYR A 27 8.83 2.20 7.44
CA TYR A 27 7.59 2.15 8.23
C TYR A 27 6.38 2.61 7.44
N ASP A 28 6.55 3.55 6.50
CA ASP A 28 5.48 3.99 5.60
C ASP A 28 5.03 2.84 4.69
N GLU A 29 5.96 2.10 4.09
CA GLU A 29 5.65 0.92 3.28
C GLU A 29 4.93 -0.16 4.09
N LEU A 30 5.44 -0.46 5.30
CA LEU A 30 4.82 -1.40 6.23
C LEU A 30 3.37 -1.01 6.54
N LEU A 31 3.14 0.25 6.94
CA LEU A 31 1.82 0.73 7.33
C LEU A 31 0.86 0.74 6.13
N ARG A 32 1.31 1.10 4.93
CA ARG A 32 0.49 1.03 3.72
C ARG A 32 0.09 -0.39 3.37
N ARG A 33 1.02 -1.35 3.41
CA ARG A 33 0.72 -2.76 3.14
C ARG A 33 -0.35 -3.29 4.11
N ILE A 34 -0.16 -3.06 5.41
CA ILE A 34 -1.13 -3.48 6.44
C ILE A 34 -2.47 -2.77 6.26
N ALA A 35 -2.48 -1.47 5.96
CA ALA A 35 -3.70 -0.72 5.74
C ALA A 35 -4.48 -1.25 4.53
N LEU A 36 -3.80 -1.50 3.41
CA LEU A 36 -4.43 -2.06 2.20
C LEU A 36 -5.02 -3.45 2.47
N GLU A 37 -4.27 -4.31 3.17
CA GLU A 37 -4.73 -5.65 3.56
C GLU A 37 -5.97 -5.58 4.46
N LYS A 38 -5.99 -4.68 5.46
CA LYS A 38 -7.12 -4.54 6.38
C LYS A 38 -8.33 -3.85 5.79
N LEU A 39 -8.12 -2.93 4.84
CA LEU A 39 -9.19 -2.19 4.18
C LEU A 39 -9.76 -2.94 2.96
N ASN A 40 -9.21 -4.12 2.61
CA ASN A 40 -9.50 -4.80 1.33
C ASN A 40 -9.41 -3.83 0.14
N ALA A 41 -8.54 -2.82 0.25
CA ALA A 41 -8.39 -1.80 -0.78
C ALA A 41 -7.49 -2.38 -1.88
N PRO A 42 -7.89 -2.28 -3.15
CA PRO A 42 -7.07 -2.79 -4.23
C PRO A 42 -5.77 -2.00 -4.27
N ILE A 43 -4.65 -2.73 -4.39
CA ILE A 43 -3.28 -2.19 -4.47
C ILE A 43 -3.12 -1.23 -5.68
N SER A 44 -4.03 -1.35 -6.64
CA SER A 44 -4.14 -0.51 -7.82
C SER A 44 -5.60 -0.08 -8.03
N MET A 45 -5.83 1.21 -8.26
CA MET A 45 -7.11 1.71 -8.79
C MET A 45 -7.23 1.50 -10.31
N PHE A 46 -6.22 0.89 -10.96
CA PHE A 46 -6.30 0.54 -12.38
C PHE A 46 -7.36 -0.56 -12.58
N GLY A 47 -8.41 -0.26 -13.35
CA GLY A 47 -9.54 -1.16 -13.57
C GLY A 47 -10.65 -1.11 -12.51
N SER A 48 -10.59 -0.19 -11.53
CA SER A 48 -11.64 -0.06 -10.50
C SER A 48 -12.92 0.64 -10.99
N ASN A 49 -12.93 1.14 -12.23
CA ASN A 49 -14.13 1.65 -12.87
C ASN A 49 -14.85 0.51 -13.61
N PRO A 50 -15.98 -0.01 -13.10
CA PRO A 50 -16.72 -1.09 -13.76
C PRO A 50 -17.31 -0.68 -15.13
N LYS A 51 -17.23 0.60 -15.51
CA LYS A 51 -17.65 1.10 -16.82
C LYS A 51 -16.53 1.11 -17.87
N LEU A 52 -15.27 0.88 -17.48
CA LEU A 52 -14.16 0.80 -18.43
C LEU A 52 -13.92 -0.68 -18.77
N SER A 53 -14.21 -1.05 -20.02
CA SER A 53 -13.84 -2.35 -20.56
C SER A 53 -12.31 -2.50 -20.57
N ALA A 54 -11.84 -3.76 -20.52
CA ALA A 54 -10.43 -4.05 -20.75
C ALA A 54 -9.99 -3.45 -22.10
N PHE A 55 -8.85 -2.78 -22.13
CA PHE A 55 -8.24 -2.30 -23.35
C PHE A 55 -8.03 -3.49 -24.30
N LYS A 56 -8.56 -3.38 -25.52
CA LYS A 56 -8.27 -4.32 -26.60
C LYS A 56 -6.97 -3.85 -27.26
N GLU A 57 -6.14 -4.79 -27.72
CA GLU A 57 -4.86 -4.50 -28.40
C GLU A 57 -5.01 -3.56 -29.62
N GLU A 58 -6.22 -3.42 -30.16
CA GLU A 58 -6.55 -2.51 -31.26
C GLU A 58 -6.57 -1.02 -30.85
N GLU A 59 -6.47 -0.68 -29.56
CA GLU A 59 -6.45 0.69 -29.04
C GLU A 59 -5.05 1.19 -28.65
N GLU A 60 -3.98 0.43 -28.94
CA GLU A 60 -2.62 0.96 -28.82
C GLU A 60 -2.43 2.11 -29.83
N ALA A 61 -2.11 3.30 -29.31
CA ALA A 61 -1.86 4.48 -30.12
C ALA A 61 -0.58 4.28 -30.95
N GLU A 62 -0.70 4.49 -32.26
CA GLU A 62 0.42 4.58 -33.22
C GLU A 62 1.34 5.78 -32.93
#